data_AF-A0A933KR33-F1
#
_entry.id   AF-A0A933KR33-F1
#
_cell.length_a   1.000
_cell.length_b   1.000
_cell.length_c   1.000
_cell.angle_alpha   90.00
_cell.angle_beta   90.00
_cell.angle_gamma   90.00
#
_symmetry.space_group_name_H-M   'P 1'
#
loop_
_entity.id
_entity.type
_entity.pdbx_description
1 polymer ?
#
loop_
_entity_poly.entity_id
_entity_poly.type
_entity_poly.pdbx_seq_one_letter_code
_entity_poly.pdbx_strand_id
1 'polypeptide(L)'
;MNQQLTNVVTFVVLGFVGFRLIDGLRHSRSSQGRALARQIFRNIGWRHVWPVPLVLSTVVAVATALIALPGLSWGWWSALGGEGNPVFASTDATVGTLWEWLIPLFFMGLLIPALPLFAFAEERVFRAGAERWTNGRRALKVVEFGMVHALIGIPIGAALALSIGGGYFMWIYLKRFASVGDQREALVESATAHTVYNELIVVLLIVAFALDAIL
;
A
#
# COMPACT_ATOMS: atom_id res chain seq x y z
N MET A 1 20.17 -8.94 -19.41
CA MET A 1 20.55 -9.02 -17.97
C MET A 1 20.75 -10.49 -17.62
N ASN A 2 21.76 -10.85 -16.85
CA ASN A 2 22.03 -12.26 -16.51
C ASN A 2 20.88 -12.81 -15.65
N GLN A 3 20.28 -13.95 -16.03
CA GLN A 3 19.19 -14.61 -15.32
C GLN A 3 19.53 -14.85 -13.83
N GLN A 4 20.80 -15.09 -13.50
CA GLN A 4 21.25 -15.20 -12.11
C GLN A 4 21.09 -13.88 -11.34
N LEU A 5 21.38 -12.73 -11.95
CA LEU A 5 21.25 -11.42 -11.31
C LEU A 5 19.77 -11.10 -11.02
N THR A 6 18.89 -11.37 -11.98
CA THR A 6 17.44 -11.22 -11.82
C THR A 6 16.91 -12.04 -10.65
N ASN A 7 17.32 -13.31 -10.56
CA ASN A 7 16.90 -14.20 -9.48
C ASN A 7 17.40 -13.71 -8.12
N VAL A 8 18.68 -13.31 -8.03
CA VAL A 8 19.26 -12.77 -6.78
C VAL A 8 18.51 -11.53 -6.32
N VAL A 9 18.25 -10.56 -7.20
CA VAL A 9 17.52 -9.33 -6.85
C VAL A 9 16.10 -9.67 -6.39
N THR A 10 15.41 -10.57 -7.11
CA THR A 10 14.05 -11.01 -6.75
C THR A 10 14.02 -11.66 -5.38
N PHE A 11 14.91 -12.61 -5.09
CA PHE A 11 14.97 -13.26 -3.78
C PHE A 11 15.35 -12.29 -2.65
N VAL A 12 16.23 -11.33 -2.91
CA VAL A 12 16.58 -10.29 -1.93
C VAL A 12 15.36 -9.42 -1.61
N VAL A 13 14.60 -8.98 -2.62
CA VAL A 13 13.38 -8.17 -2.38
C VAL A 13 12.32 -9.00 -1.66
N LEU A 14 12.02 -10.22 -2.12
CA LEU A 14 11.06 -11.10 -1.46
C LEU A 14 11.48 -11.42 -0.02
N GLY A 15 12.76 -11.68 0.22
CA GLY A 15 13.31 -11.92 1.55
C GLY A 15 13.21 -10.69 2.45
N PHE A 16 13.53 -9.50 1.92
CA PHE A 16 13.39 -8.25 2.65
C PHE A 16 11.92 -7.95 3.00
N VAL A 17 11.02 -8.05 2.02
CA VAL A 17 9.58 -7.84 2.24
C VAL A 17 9.04 -8.86 3.23
N GLY A 18 9.37 -10.15 3.06
CA GLY A 18 8.98 -11.23 3.97
C GLY A 18 9.46 -10.97 5.39
N PHE A 19 10.71 -10.56 5.58
CA PHE A 19 11.25 -10.19 6.89
C PHE A 19 10.48 -9.03 7.52
N ARG A 20 10.20 -7.96 6.77
CA ARG A 20 9.44 -6.80 7.25
C ARG A 20 8.01 -7.17 7.63
N LEU A 21 7.36 -8.05 6.87
CA LEU A 21 6.01 -8.53 7.18
C LEU A 21 5.99 -9.44 8.41
N ILE A 22 6.99 -10.32 8.58
CA ILE A 22 7.12 -11.16 9.78
C ILE A 22 7.32 -10.28 11.03
N ASP A 23 8.18 -9.26 10.95
CA ASP A 23 8.37 -8.32 12.05
C ASP A 23 7.09 -7.53 12.36
N GLY A 24 6.38 -7.06 11.33
CA GLY A 24 5.07 -6.43 11.45
C GLY A 24 4.04 -7.35 12.11
N LEU A 25 3.99 -8.62 11.71
CA LEU A 25 3.12 -9.63 12.32
C LEU A 25 3.47 -9.86 13.79
N ARG A 26 4.76 -9.99 14.14
CA ARG A 26 5.20 -10.12 15.54
C ARG A 26 4.76 -8.91 16.36
N HIS A 27 4.95 -7.70 15.84
CA HIS A 27 4.48 -6.47 16.48
C HIS A 27 2.95 -6.42 16.60
N SER A 28 2.20 -6.85 15.59
CA SER A 28 0.73 -6.93 15.64
C SER A 28 0.23 -7.84 16.77
N ARG A 29 1.01 -8.87 17.12
CA ARG A 29 0.73 -9.82 18.21
C ARG A 29 1.20 -9.33 19.58
N SER A 30 1.89 -8.21 19.68
CA SER A 30 2.20 -7.58 20.97
C SER A 30 0.94 -6.98 21.61
N SER A 31 0.96 -6.72 22.93
CA SER A 31 -0.16 -6.06 23.62
C SER A 31 -0.45 -4.67 23.05
N GLN A 32 0.60 -3.89 22.78
CA GLN A 32 0.50 -2.54 22.21
C GLN A 32 -0.03 -2.58 20.76
N GLY A 33 0.50 -3.49 19.94
CA GLY A 33 0.06 -3.66 18.55
C GLY A 33 -1.41 -4.07 18.45
N ARG A 34 -1.84 -5.05 19.25
CA ARG A 34 -3.25 -5.46 19.32
C ARG A 34 -4.17 -4.33 19.78
N ALA A 35 -3.72 -3.53 20.75
CA ALA A 35 -4.50 -2.40 21.24
C ALA A 35 -4.70 -1.34 20.13
N LEU A 36 -3.63 -1.00 19.39
CA LEU A 36 -3.69 -0.06 18.28
C LEU A 36 -4.55 -0.60 17.11
N ALA A 37 -4.34 -1.85 16.69
CA ALA A 37 -5.14 -2.46 15.65
C ALA A 37 -6.62 -2.47 16.02
N ARG A 38 -6.94 -2.86 17.27
CA ARG A 38 -8.31 -2.82 17.79
C ARG A 38 -8.88 -1.39 17.80
N GLN A 39 -8.08 -0.39 18.14
CA GLN A 39 -8.51 1.01 18.10
C GLN A 39 -8.87 1.42 16.66
N ILE A 40 -8.02 1.09 15.69
CA ILE A 40 -8.26 1.36 14.27
C ILE A 40 -9.54 0.67 13.80
N PHE A 41 -9.66 -0.65 14.03
CA PHE A 41 -10.84 -1.41 13.62
C PHE A 41 -12.14 -0.90 14.24
N ARG A 42 -12.11 -0.53 15.53
CA ARG A 42 -13.29 0.03 16.21
C ARG A 42 -13.65 1.43 15.71
N ASN A 43 -12.70 2.16 15.12
CA ASN A 43 -12.95 3.47 14.53
C ASN A 43 -13.51 3.37 13.10
N ILE A 44 -13.46 2.20 12.46
CA ILE A 44 -14.03 2.00 11.13
C ILE A 44 -15.52 2.34 11.17
N GLY A 45 -15.96 3.03 10.13
CA GLY A 45 -17.32 3.46 9.95
C GLY A 45 -17.54 3.85 8.49
N TRP A 46 -18.79 4.08 8.12
CA TRP A 46 -19.15 4.34 6.72
C TRP A 46 -18.34 5.47 6.08
N ARG A 47 -18.00 6.51 6.85
CA ARG A 47 -17.13 7.64 6.45
C ARG A 47 -15.75 7.24 5.91
N HIS A 48 -15.27 6.05 6.26
CA HIS A 48 -14.00 5.50 5.78
C HIS A 48 -14.18 4.61 4.55
N VAL A 49 -15.36 4.00 4.38
CA VAL A 49 -15.65 3.02 3.32
C VAL A 49 -16.13 3.71 2.04
N TRP A 50 -17.13 4.59 2.13
CA TRP A 50 -17.74 5.19 0.95
C TRP A 50 -16.80 6.03 0.06
N PRO A 51 -15.75 6.71 0.59
CA PRO A 51 -14.84 7.44 -0.28
C PRO A 51 -13.94 6.51 -1.10
N VAL A 52 -13.72 5.27 -0.64
CA VAL A 52 -12.71 4.38 -1.23
C VAL A 52 -12.99 4.08 -2.70
N PRO A 53 -14.22 3.71 -3.14
CA PRO A 53 -14.50 3.55 -4.57
C PRO A 53 -14.11 4.77 -5.40
N LEU A 54 -14.42 5.99 -4.95
CA LEU A 54 -14.09 7.21 -5.68
C LEU A 54 -12.58 7.46 -5.75
N VAL A 55 -11.90 7.37 -4.60
CA VAL A 55 -10.45 7.58 -4.52
C VAL A 55 -9.72 6.52 -5.34
N LEU A 56 -10.10 5.25 -5.19
CA LEU A 56 -9.49 4.13 -5.90
C LEU A 56 -9.72 4.23 -7.41
N SER A 57 -10.96 4.50 -7.86
CA SER A 57 -11.24 4.72 -9.29
C SER A 57 -10.44 5.89 -9.86
N THR A 58 -10.25 6.96 -9.09
CA THR A 58 -9.42 8.11 -9.51
C THR A 58 -7.95 7.71 -9.62
N VAL A 59 -7.42 6.99 -8.62
CA VAL A 59 -6.04 6.47 -8.64
C VAL A 59 -5.82 5.56 -9.85
N VAL A 60 -6.74 4.62 -10.10
CA VAL A 60 -6.66 3.70 -11.24
C VAL A 60 -6.71 4.46 -12.56
N ALA A 61 -7.66 5.37 -12.74
CA ALA A 61 -7.78 6.15 -13.98
C ALA A 61 -6.52 6.98 -14.26
N VAL A 62 -5.97 7.65 -13.24
CA VAL A 62 -4.75 8.44 -13.37
C VAL A 62 -3.53 7.54 -13.60
N ALA A 63 -3.44 6.40 -12.90
CA ALA A 63 -2.37 5.43 -13.13
C ALA A 63 -2.38 4.93 -14.58
N THR A 64 -3.54 4.54 -15.11
CA THR A 64 -3.70 4.10 -16.50
C THR A 64 -3.25 5.19 -17.48
N ALA A 65 -3.67 6.44 -17.26
CA ALA A 65 -3.27 7.56 -18.12
C ALA A 65 -1.76 7.84 -18.05
N LEU A 66 -1.17 7.81 -16.86
CA LEU A 66 0.26 8.06 -16.68
C LEU A 66 1.12 6.93 -17.24
N ILE A 67 0.74 5.67 -17.04
CA ILE A 67 1.49 4.51 -17.56
C ILE A 67 1.51 4.49 -19.10
N ALA A 68 0.48 5.05 -19.75
CA ALA A 68 0.47 5.20 -21.20
C ALA A 68 1.53 6.19 -21.73
N LEU A 69 2.11 7.02 -20.87
CA LEU A 69 3.17 7.95 -21.26
C LEU A 69 4.54 7.23 -21.31
N PRO A 70 5.35 7.45 -22.37
CA PRO A 70 6.67 6.86 -22.49
C PRO A 70 7.54 7.12 -21.25
N GLY A 71 8.14 6.07 -20.71
CA GLY A 71 9.02 6.13 -19.54
C GLY A 71 8.31 6.04 -18.18
N LEU A 72 7.00 6.30 -18.10
CA LEU A 72 6.25 6.20 -16.84
C LEU A 72 5.70 4.79 -16.57
N SER A 73 5.63 3.94 -17.59
CA SER A 73 5.37 2.50 -17.43
C SER A 73 6.55 1.74 -16.80
N TRP A 74 7.72 2.37 -16.69
CA TRP A 74 8.91 1.72 -16.14
C TRP A 74 8.81 1.57 -14.63
N GLY A 75 9.05 0.35 -14.14
CA GLY A 75 9.44 0.05 -12.76
C GLY A 75 10.63 -0.92 -12.80
N TRP A 76 11.44 -0.96 -11.74
CA TRP A 76 12.60 -1.87 -11.76
C TRP A 76 12.16 -3.34 -11.81
N TRP A 77 10.99 -3.68 -11.28
CA TRP A 77 10.40 -5.03 -11.37
C TRP A 77 10.04 -5.41 -12.81
N SER A 78 9.41 -4.49 -13.55
CA SER A 78 9.12 -4.71 -14.97
C SER A 78 10.40 -4.80 -15.81
N ALA A 79 11.45 -4.06 -15.42
CA ALA A 79 12.77 -4.17 -16.06
C ALA A 79 13.45 -5.54 -15.81
N LEU A 80 13.07 -6.25 -14.75
CA LEU A 80 13.50 -7.63 -14.49
C LEU A 80 12.68 -8.69 -15.25
N GLY A 81 11.63 -8.29 -15.98
CA GLY A 81 10.70 -9.19 -16.68
C GLY A 81 9.52 -9.64 -15.83
N GLY A 82 9.26 -9.01 -14.68
CA GLY A 82 8.07 -9.28 -13.89
C GLY A 82 6.87 -8.44 -14.34
N GLU A 83 5.68 -9.03 -14.34
CA GLU A 83 4.43 -8.26 -14.48
C GLU A 83 3.94 -7.82 -13.09
N GLY A 84 3.16 -6.74 -12.95
CA GLY A 84 2.60 -6.32 -11.65
C GLY A 84 3.62 -5.90 -10.56
N ASN A 85 3.60 -6.55 -9.38
CA ASN A 85 4.47 -6.30 -8.22
C ASN A 85 5.04 -7.64 -7.70
N PRO A 86 6.32 -7.70 -7.25
CA PRO A 86 6.95 -8.92 -6.71
C PRO A 86 6.12 -9.75 -5.72
N VAL A 87 5.22 -9.12 -4.95
CA VAL A 87 4.43 -9.73 -3.89
C VAL A 87 3.09 -10.31 -4.38
N PHE A 88 2.50 -9.70 -5.40
CA PHE A 88 1.14 -10.00 -5.86
C PHE A 88 1.07 -10.48 -7.30
N ALA A 89 2.19 -10.52 -8.00
CA ALA A 89 2.22 -10.93 -9.38
C ALA A 89 2.87 -12.29 -9.58
N SER A 90 2.45 -12.93 -10.66
CA SER A 90 3.10 -14.10 -11.22
C SER A 90 4.34 -13.67 -12.02
N THR A 91 5.26 -14.62 -12.15
CA THR A 91 6.38 -14.56 -13.09
C THR A 91 6.20 -15.70 -14.08
N ASP A 92 6.85 -15.64 -15.25
CA ASP A 92 6.91 -16.77 -16.20
C ASP A 92 7.32 -18.09 -15.51
N ALA A 93 8.08 -18.01 -14.40
CA ALA A 93 8.52 -19.16 -13.62
C ALA A 93 7.46 -19.76 -12.67
N THR A 94 6.39 -19.02 -12.37
CA THR A 94 5.34 -19.46 -11.43
C THR A 94 4.00 -19.73 -12.11
N VAL A 95 3.74 -19.11 -13.26
CA VAL A 95 2.49 -19.28 -14.04
C VAL A 95 2.23 -20.77 -14.31
N GLY A 96 1.00 -21.22 -14.05
CA GLY A 96 0.57 -22.61 -14.27
C GLY A 96 1.09 -23.60 -13.21
N THR A 97 1.69 -23.12 -12.12
CA THR A 97 2.16 -23.96 -11.00
C THR A 97 1.45 -23.62 -9.70
N LEU A 98 1.56 -24.48 -8.68
CA LEU A 98 1.03 -24.19 -7.34
C LEU A 98 1.62 -22.91 -6.70
N TRP A 99 2.81 -22.48 -7.14
CA TRP A 99 3.50 -21.30 -6.59
C TRP A 99 2.81 -19.99 -6.97
N GLU A 100 2.07 -19.97 -8.08
CA GLU A 100 1.21 -18.85 -8.48
C GLU A 100 0.20 -18.47 -7.39
N TRP A 101 -0.28 -19.47 -6.64
CA TRP A 101 -1.27 -19.30 -5.57
C TRP A 101 -0.62 -19.19 -4.19
N LEU A 102 0.36 -20.04 -3.90
CA LEU A 102 0.96 -20.12 -2.56
C LEU A 102 1.71 -18.85 -2.18
N ILE A 103 2.42 -18.21 -3.12
CA ILE A 103 3.21 -17.00 -2.83
C ILE A 103 2.28 -15.84 -2.44
N PRO A 104 1.29 -15.41 -3.28
CA PRO A 104 0.38 -14.34 -2.90
C PRO A 104 -0.39 -14.63 -1.61
N LEU A 105 -0.88 -15.86 -1.41
CA LEU A 105 -1.60 -16.25 -0.20
C LEU A 105 -0.73 -16.15 1.05
N PHE A 106 0.53 -16.57 0.98
CA PHE A 106 1.48 -16.43 2.07
C PHE A 106 1.69 -14.96 2.44
N PHE A 107 1.97 -14.11 1.46
CA PHE A 107 2.18 -12.68 1.68
C PHE A 107 0.92 -11.98 2.19
N MET A 108 -0.26 -12.30 1.67
CA MET A 108 -1.55 -11.80 2.17
C MET A 108 -1.80 -12.21 3.62
N GLY A 109 -1.52 -13.47 3.97
CA GLY A 109 -1.67 -13.99 5.33
C GLY A 109 -0.77 -13.26 6.34
N LEU A 110 0.41 -12.81 5.92
CA LEU A 110 1.28 -11.98 6.75
C LEU A 110 0.84 -10.51 6.79
N LEU A 111 0.37 -9.98 5.65
CA LEU A 111 0.03 -8.58 5.49
C LEU A 111 -1.24 -8.20 6.25
N ILE A 112 -2.34 -8.96 6.07
CA ILE A 112 -3.67 -8.60 6.59
C ILE A 112 -3.65 -8.29 8.10
N PRO A 113 -3.08 -9.13 8.98
CA PRO A 113 -3.05 -8.84 10.42
C PRO A 113 -2.17 -7.64 10.78
N ALA A 114 -1.19 -7.31 9.95
CA ALA A 114 -0.24 -6.23 10.17
C ALA A 114 -0.66 -4.91 9.50
N LEU A 115 -1.63 -4.93 8.59
CA LEU A 115 -2.08 -3.76 7.81
C LEU A 115 -2.38 -2.53 8.67
N PRO A 116 -3.14 -2.60 9.78
CA PRO A 116 -3.43 -1.43 10.59
C PRO A 116 -2.18 -0.78 11.18
N LEU A 117 -1.18 -1.61 11.53
CA LEU A 117 0.08 -1.13 12.11
C LEU A 117 0.97 -0.50 11.04
N PHE A 118 1.02 -1.09 9.84
CA PHE A 118 1.76 -0.50 8.71
C PHE A 118 1.14 0.82 8.27
N ALA A 119 -0.18 0.87 8.09
CA ALA A 119 -0.89 2.10 7.79
C ALA A 119 -0.58 3.18 8.84
N PHE A 120 -0.69 2.87 10.13
CA PHE A 120 -0.35 3.84 11.18
C PHE A 120 1.12 4.28 11.16
N ALA A 121 2.06 3.37 10.89
CA ALA A 121 3.47 3.70 10.79
C ALA A 121 3.76 4.64 9.61
N GLU A 122 3.16 4.39 8.45
CA GLU A 122 3.25 5.27 7.27
C GLU A 122 2.61 6.63 7.53
N GLU A 123 1.41 6.65 8.12
CA GLU A 123 0.75 7.91 8.49
C GLU A 123 1.62 8.73 9.43
N ARG A 124 2.27 8.10 10.41
CA ARG A 124 3.21 8.80 11.29
C ARG A 124 4.42 9.38 10.54
N VAL A 125 4.99 8.64 9.59
CA VAL A 125 6.15 9.11 8.80
C VAL A 125 5.80 10.30 7.92
N PHE A 126 4.65 10.26 7.26
CA PHE A 126 4.33 11.22 6.22
C PHE A 126 3.41 12.36 6.68
N ARG A 127 2.68 12.22 7.80
CA ARG A 127 1.65 13.19 8.23
C ARG A 127 1.92 13.81 9.59
N ALA A 128 2.70 13.18 10.47
CA ALA A 128 2.94 13.75 11.80
C ALA A 128 3.59 15.15 11.70
N GLY A 129 2.88 16.16 12.21
CA GLY A 129 3.30 17.56 12.20
C GLY A 129 2.77 18.35 11.01
N ALA A 130 2.00 17.73 10.11
CA ALA A 130 1.49 18.39 8.91
C ALA A 130 0.59 19.59 9.21
N GLU A 131 -0.04 19.65 10.38
CA GLU A 131 -0.80 20.80 10.87
C GLU A 131 0.03 22.08 10.91
N ARG A 132 1.36 22.00 11.12
CA ARG A 132 2.30 23.13 11.13
C ARG A 132 3.04 23.36 9.81
N TRP A 133 2.84 22.49 8.82
CA TRP A 133 3.57 22.58 7.55
C TRP A 133 2.95 23.60 6.61
N THR A 134 3.79 24.20 5.77
CA THR A 134 3.34 24.97 4.61
C THR A 134 2.65 24.04 3.60
N ASN A 135 1.78 24.61 2.76
CA ASN A 135 1.10 23.85 1.72
C ASN A 135 2.08 23.18 0.75
N GLY A 136 3.19 23.83 0.42
CA GLY A 136 4.24 23.25 -0.43
C GLY A 136 4.89 22.00 0.19
N ARG A 137 5.19 22.02 1.50
CA ARG A 137 5.72 20.84 2.20
C ARG A 137 4.71 19.70 2.27
N ARG A 138 3.42 20.01 2.46
CA ARG A 138 2.33 19.01 2.41
C ARG A 138 2.25 18.36 1.03
N ALA A 139 2.27 19.16 -0.03
CA ALA A 139 2.26 18.67 -1.41
C ALA A 139 3.47 17.77 -1.70
N LEU A 140 4.67 18.18 -1.29
CA LEU A 140 5.88 17.36 -1.42
C LEU A 140 5.72 16.01 -0.71
N LYS A 141 5.24 16.00 0.54
CA LYS A 141 5.05 14.77 1.33
C LYS A 141 4.00 13.84 0.73
N VAL A 142 2.98 14.39 0.09
CA VAL A 142 1.97 13.63 -0.66
C VAL A 142 2.59 12.98 -1.91
N VAL A 143 3.46 13.71 -2.63
CA VAL A 143 4.20 13.15 -3.77
C VAL A 143 5.18 12.06 -3.30
N GLU A 144 5.97 12.31 -2.27
CA GLU A 144 6.91 11.34 -1.68
C GLU A 144 6.20 10.06 -1.23
N PHE A 145 5.01 10.18 -0.64
CA PHE A 145 4.19 9.03 -0.25
C PHE A 145 3.85 8.13 -1.44
N GLY A 146 3.46 8.69 -2.57
CA GLY A 146 3.23 7.91 -3.78
C GLY A 146 4.52 7.31 -4.30
N MET A 147 5.54 8.14 -4.48
CA MET A 147 6.83 7.77 -5.09
C MET A 147 7.63 6.71 -4.33
N VAL A 148 7.45 6.57 -3.02
CA VAL A 148 8.12 5.49 -2.25
C VAL A 148 7.74 4.10 -2.78
N HIS A 149 6.57 3.96 -3.41
CA HIS A 149 6.11 2.70 -3.98
C HIS A 149 6.93 2.29 -5.21
N ALA A 150 7.57 3.23 -5.91
CA ALA A 150 8.51 2.89 -6.98
C ALA A 150 9.71 2.08 -6.46
N LEU A 151 10.07 2.24 -5.18
CA LEU A 151 11.15 1.46 -4.55
C LEU A 151 10.80 -0.03 -4.42
N ILE A 152 9.51 -0.38 -4.32
CA ILE A 152 9.05 -1.78 -4.24
C ILE A 152 8.64 -2.35 -5.60
N GLY A 153 8.98 -1.67 -6.70
CA GLY A 153 8.82 -2.17 -8.06
C GLY A 153 7.59 -1.67 -8.80
N ILE A 154 6.75 -0.84 -8.15
CA ILE A 154 5.59 -0.23 -8.81
C ILE A 154 6.06 0.74 -9.91
N PRO A 155 5.43 0.73 -11.11
CA PRO A 155 5.75 1.67 -12.18
C PRO A 155 5.68 3.13 -11.71
N ILE A 156 6.55 3.99 -12.24
CA ILE A 156 6.62 5.41 -11.84
C ILE A 156 5.26 6.11 -12.00
N GLY A 157 4.55 5.87 -13.10
CA GLY A 157 3.21 6.42 -13.33
C GLY A 157 2.19 5.99 -12.29
N ALA A 158 2.20 4.71 -11.89
CA ALA A 158 1.35 4.22 -10.81
C ALA A 158 1.78 4.80 -9.45
N ALA A 159 3.08 4.92 -9.17
CA ALA A 159 3.59 5.53 -7.95
C ALA A 159 3.17 7.01 -7.82
N LEU A 160 3.21 7.77 -8.92
CA LEU A 160 2.68 9.14 -8.96
C LEU A 160 1.17 9.18 -8.72
N ALA A 161 0.40 8.25 -9.31
CA ALA A 161 -1.04 8.19 -9.09
C ALA A 161 -1.39 7.87 -7.62
N LEU A 162 -0.59 7.06 -6.92
CA LEU A 162 -0.75 6.78 -5.49
C LEU A 162 -0.63 8.02 -4.60
N SER A 163 -0.02 9.11 -5.08
CA SER A 163 -0.05 10.41 -4.41
C SER A 163 -1.48 10.93 -4.20
N ILE A 164 -2.46 10.53 -5.02
CA ILE A 164 -3.88 10.91 -4.82
C ILE A 164 -4.42 10.31 -3.52
N GLY A 165 -4.15 9.02 -3.28
CA GLY A 165 -4.45 8.37 -2.00
C GLY A 165 -3.71 9.07 -0.85
N GLY A 166 -2.45 9.43 -1.08
CA GLY A 166 -1.65 10.19 -0.12
C GLY A 166 -2.25 11.55 0.25
N GLY A 167 -2.82 12.26 -0.73
CA GLY A 167 -3.53 13.51 -0.54
C GLY A 167 -4.85 13.33 0.22
N TYR A 168 -5.60 12.28 -0.09
CA TYR A 168 -6.81 11.90 0.65
C TYR A 168 -6.50 11.64 2.14
N PHE A 169 -5.46 10.87 2.45
CA PHE A 169 -5.06 10.60 3.84
C PHE A 169 -4.57 11.88 4.54
N MET A 170 -3.78 12.72 3.86
CA MET A 170 -3.38 14.03 4.38
C MET A 170 -4.60 14.91 4.71
N TRP A 171 -5.63 14.90 3.87
CA TRP A 171 -6.86 15.63 4.13
C TRP A 171 -7.62 15.09 5.35
N ILE A 172 -7.77 13.77 5.47
CA ILE A 172 -8.39 13.13 6.64
C ILE A 172 -7.65 13.51 7.93
N TYR A 173 -6.32 13.41 7.92
CA TYR A 173 -5.46 13.81 9.04
C TYR A 173 -5.71 15.27 9.46
N LEU A 174 -5.61 16.22 8.53
CA LEU A 174 -5.77 17.64 8.82
C LEU A 174 -7.18 17.98 9.27
N LYS A 175 -8.19 17.37 8.64
CA LYS A 175 -9.60 17.54 9.02
C LYS A 175 -9.86 17.07 10.45
N ARG A 176 -9.32 15.91 10.83
CA ARG A 176 -9.46 15.40 12.20
C ARG A 176 -8.71 16.29 13.19
N PHE A 177 -7.47 16.65 12.89
CA PHE A 177 -6.69 17.54 13.75
C PHE A 177 -7.41 18.88 13.98
N ALA A 178 -7.99 19.48 12.93
CA ALA A 178 -8.76 20.71 13.07
C ALA A 178 -9.99 20.57 13.99
N SER A 179 -10.57 19.36 14.10
CA SER A 179 -11.74 19.09 14.94
C SER A 179 -11.41 18.79 16.41
N VAL A 180 -10.26 18.16 16.70
CA VAL A 180 -9.93 17.70 18.06
C VAL A 180 -8.66 18.29 18.66
N GLY A 181 -7.78 18.87 17.85
CA GLY A 181 -6.48 19.43 18.28
C GLY A 181 -5.44 18.39 18.73
N ASP A 182 -5.74 17.09 18.66
CA ASP A 182 -4.82 16.01 19.04
C ASP A 182 -4.20 15.32 17.82
N GLN A 183 -2.88 15.28 17.79
CA GLN A 183 -2.11 14.69 16.70
C GLN A 183 -2.27 13.17 16.62
N ARG A 184 -2.32 12.49 17.77
CA ARG A 184 -2.41 11.02 17.81
C ARG A 184 -3.76 10.56 17.29
N GLU A 185 -4.84 11.21 17.69
CA GLU A 185 -6.18 10.96 17.15
C GLU A 185 -6.25 11.21 15.66
N ALA A 186 -5.64 12.29 15.16
CA ALA A 186 -5.56 12.57 13.72
C ALA A 186 -4.80 11.48 12.96
N LEU A 187 -3.70 10.95 13.53
CA LEU A 187 -2.97 9.82 12.95
C LEU A 187 -3.80 8.54 12.96
N VAL A 188 -4.51 8.23 14.05
CA VAL A 188 -5.38 7.04 14.13
C VAL A 188 -6.51 7.14 13.11
N GLU A 189 -7.11 8.30 12.94
CA GLU A 189 -8.16 8.54 11.96
C GLU A 189 -7.65 8.33 10.52
N SER A 190 -6.52 8.96 10.17
CA SER A 190 -5.90 8.80 8.86
C SER A 190 -5.50 7.34 8.60
N ALA A 191 -4.94 6.69 9.62
CA ALA A 191 -4.58 5.27 9.56
C ALA A 191 -5.81 4.38 9.39
N THR A 192 -6.97 4.76 9.96
CA THR A 192 -8.24 4.05 9.76
C THR A 192 -8.69 4.14 8.30
N ALA A 193 -8.67 5.35 7.72
CA ALA A 193 -8.99 5.54 6.30
C ALA A 193 -8.03 4.76 5.39
N HIS A 194 -6.74 4.81 5.69
CA HIS A 194 -5.70 4.11 4.93
C HIS A 194 -5.83 2.58 5.07
N THR A 195 -6.10 2.05 6.28
CA THR A 195 -6.35 0.63 6.50
C THR A 195 -7.55 0.14 5.68
N VAL A 196 -8.68 0.85 5.74
CA VAL A 196 -9.89 0.49 4.97
C VAL A 196 -9.64 0.54 3.47
N TYR A 197 -8.90 1.54 2.99
CA TYR A 197 -8.49 1.66 1.59
C TYR A 197 -7.67 0.43 1.15
N ASN A 198 -6.66 0.03 1.94
CA ASN A 198 -5.82 -1.12 1.63
C ASN A 198 -6.57 -2.45 1.74
N GLU A 199 -7.41 -2.64 2.76
CA GLU A 199 -8.21 -3.85 2.92
C GLU A 199 -9.19 -4.05 1.77
N LEU A 200 -9.83 -2.97 1.28
CA LEU A 200 -10.70 -3.07 0.11
C LEU A 200 -9.92 -3.43 -1.16
N ILE A 201 -8.71 -2.91 -1.35
CA ILE A 201 -7.83 -3.35 -2.44
C ILE A 201 -7.52 -4.84 -2.31
N VAL A 202 -7.14 -5.32 -1.12
CA VAL A 202 -6.85 -6.75 -0.89
C VAL A 202 -8.08 -7.61 -1.18
N VAL A 203 -9.28 -7.19 -0.75
CA VAL A 203 -10.54 -7.89 -1.08
C VAL A 203 -10.77 -7.94 -2.58
N LEU A 204 -10.60 -6.81 -3.29
CA LEU A 204 -10.76 -6.76 -4.74
C LEU A 204 -9.75 -7.66 -5.46
N LEU A 205 -8.51 -7.71 -5.00
CA LEU A 205 -7.48 -8.60 -5.53
C LEU A 205 -7.85 -10.07 -5.30
N ILE A 206 -8.28 -10.45 -4.09
CA ILE A 206 -8.73 -11.80 -3.79
C ILE A 206 -9.90 -12.20 -4.70
N VAL A 207 -10.88 -11.31 -4.89
CA VAL A 207 -12.01 -11.56 -5.79
C VAL A 207 -11.55 -11.71 -7.24
N ALA A 208 -10.66 -10.83 -7.72
CA ALA A 208 -10.11 -10.93 -9.07
C ALA A 208 -9.38 -12.26 -9.29
N PHE A 209 -8.51 -12.66 -8.36
CA PHE A 209 -7.81 -13.95 -8.41
C PHE A 209 -8.76 -15.14 -8.36
N ALA A 210 -9.80 -15.08 -7.54
CA ALA A 210 -10.79 -16.16 -7.45
C ALA A 210 -11.62 -16.29 -8.74
N LEU A 211 -11.94 -15.17 -9.40
CA LEU A 211 -12.64 -15.18 -10.68
C LEU A 211 -11.75 -15.73 -11.81
N ASP A 212 -10.50 -15.31 -11.86
CA ASP A 212 -9.50 -15.81 -12.83
C ASP A 212 -9.27 -17.32 -12.69
N ALA A 213 -9.32 -17.86 -11.46
CA ALA A 213 -9.20 -19.30 -11.22
C ALA A 213 -10.37 -20.16 -11.74
N ILE A 214 -11.54 -19.55 -11.97
CA ILE A 214 -12.80 -20.25 -12.26
C ILE A 214 -13.25 -20.06 -13.72
N LEU A 215 -12.80 -18.98 -14.38
CA LEU A 215 -13.11 -18.64 -15.77
C LEU A 215 -12.10 -19.27 -16.74
#